data_AF-A0AAN6F6H2-F1
#
_entry.id   AF-A0AAN6F6H2-F1
#
_cell.length_a   1.000
_cell.length_b   1.000
_cell.length_c   1.000
_cell.angle_alpha   90.00
_cell.angle_beta   90.00
_cell.angle_gamma   90.00
#
_symmetry.space_group_name_H-M   'P 1'
#
loop_
_entity.id
_entity.type
_entity.pdbx_description
1 polymer ?
#
loop_
_entity_poly.entity_id
_entity_poly.type
_entity_poly.pdbx_seq_one_letter_code
_entity_poly.pdbx_strand_id
1 'polypeptide(L)'
;MSKALAELEVLIEDERHQPITYNHYYTDNVQKARQSDSQDLIKTIMRNAAEDDYGGALHVSNNSIDMQRLIKALQMRVIVDMDEQACAEARAGLNAYYKVPRKTFVDNVCKQVIEGHLLCSLPNLFSPEIVAGYSEADLTRIAAESKETLEKRKHLQELSHY
;
A
#
# COMPACT_ATOMS: atom_id res chain seq x y z
N MET A 1 21.52 1.02 15.21
CA MET A 1 21.54 1.00 13.72
C MET A 1 21.84 -0.38 13.14
N SER A 2 22.91 -1.10 13.52
CA SER A 2 23.25 -2.40 12.92
C SER A 2 22.10 -3.43 12.94
N LYS A 3 21.36 -3.57 14.06
CA LYS A 3 20.19 -4.47 14.13
C LYS A 3 19.04 -4.07 13.19
N ALA A 4 18.77 -2.77 13.07
CA ALA A 4 17.73 -2.25 12.16
C ALA A 4 18.07 -2.54 10.69
N LEU A 5 19.34 -2.38 10.31
CA LEU A 5 19.80 -2.70 8.95
C LEU A 5 19.73 -4.20 8.68
N ALA A 6 20.13 -5.04 9.65
CA ALA A 6 20.02 -6.48 9.52
C ALA A 6 18.55 -6.94 9.37
N GLU A 7 17.63 -6.38 10.16
CA GLU A 7 16.19 -6.67 10.03
C GLU A 7 15.65 -6.26 8.65
N LEU A 8 16.07 -5.10 8.14
CA LEU A 8 15.69 -4.65 6.80
C LEU A 8 16.22 -5.59 5.70
N GLU A 9 17.44 -6.09 5.82
CA GLU A 9 18.01 -7.06 4.88
C GLU A 9 17.20 -8.36 4.86
N VAL A 10 16.78 -8.86 6.03
CA VAL A 10 15.89 -10.03 6.13
C VAL A 10 14.57 -9.78 5.40
N LEU A 11 13.91 -8.64 5.65
CA LEU A 11 12.66 -8.28 4.97
C LEU A 11 12.82 -8.18 3.44
N ILE A 12 13.97 -7.70 2.95
CA ILE A 12 14.25 -7.62 1.51
C ILE A 12 14.45 -9.03 0.92
N GLU A 13 15.17 -9.90 1.60
CA GLU A 13 15.37 -11.28 1.13
C GLU A 13 14.06 -12.07 1.15
N ASP A 14 13.19 -11.87 2.15
CA ASP A 14 11.86 -12.48 2.17
C ASP A 14 11.05 -12.15 0.90
N GLU A 15 11.05 -10.89 0.45
CA GLU A 15 10.35 -10.46 -0.76
C GLU A 15 11.00 -10.94 -2.08
N ARG A 16 12.23 -11.46 -2.04
CA ARG A 16 12.93 -12.05 -3.21
C ARG A 16 12.56 -13.51 -3.45
N HIS A 17 11.93 -14.17 -2.49
CA HIS A 17 11.45 -15.53 -2.65
C HIS A 17 10.31 -15.61 -3.66
N GLN A 18 9.93 -16.84 -4.03
CA GLN A 18 8.85 -17.09 -4.97
C GLN A 18 7.54 -16.45 -4.47
N PRO A 19 6.77 -15.81 -5.37
CA PRO A 19 5.53 -15.16 -4.98
C PRO A 19 4.47 -16.20 -4.58
N ILE A 20 4.27 -16.37 -3.27
CA ILE A 20 3.30 -17.29 -2.69
C ILE A 20 2.41 -16.51 -1.73
N THR A 21 1.10 -16.68 -1.85
CA THR A 21 0.13 -16.02 -0.95
C THR A 21 -0.94 -16.98 -0.51
N TYR A 22 -1.21 -17.00 0.80
CA TYR A 22 -2.32 -17.71 1.41
C TYR A 22 -3.54 -16.80 1.60
N ASN A 23 -3.45 -15.56 1.13
CA ASN A 23 -4.50 -14.57 1.30
C ASN A 23 -5.59 -14.74 0.22
N HIS A 24 -6.82 -14.99 0.65
CA HIS A 24 -8.00 -15.11 -0.22
C HIS A 24 -8.26 -13.87 -1.10
N TYR A 25 -7.75 -12.69 -0.71
CA TYR A 25 -7.83 -11.50 -1.57
C TYR A 25 -7.21 -11.73 -2.95
N TYR A 26 -6.23 -12.62 -3.09
CA TYR A 26 -5.64 -12.94 -4.38
C TYR A 26 -6.69 -13.47 -5.36
N THR A 27 -7.43 -14.53 -4.97
CA THR A 27 -8.44 -15.14 -5.82
C THR A 27 -9.56 -14.15 -6.16
N ASP A 28 -9.99 -13.35 -5.19
CA ASP A 28 -11.03 -12.34 -5.40
C ASP A 28 -10.60 -11.26 -6.40
N ASN A 29 -9.35 -10.77 -6.29
CA ASN A 29 -8.83 -9.74 -7.17
C ASN A 29 -8.62 -10.26 -8.59
N VAL A 30 -8.12 -11.49 -8.76
CA VAL A 30 -7.98 -12.13 -10.07
C VAL A 30 -9.35 -12.33 -10.73
N GLN A 31 -10.34 -12.82 -9.97
CA GLN A 31 -11.70 -12.99 -10.49
C GLN A 31 -12.32 -11.65 -10.92
N LYS A 32 -12.16 -10.60 -10.11
CA LYS A 32 -12.62 -9.24 -10.47
C LYS A 32 -11.96 -8.71 -11.72
N ALA A 33 -10.64 -8.89 -11.86
CA ALA A 33 -9.92 -8.49 -13.07
C ALA A 33 -10.47 -9.22 -14.31
N ARG A 34 -10.57 -10.55 -14.26
CA ARG A 34 -11.15 -11.37 -15.34
C ARG A 34 -12.56 -10.95 -15.74
N GLN A 35 -13.41 -10.65 -14.75
CA GLN A 35 -14.77 -10.18 -15.01
C GLN A 35 -14.80 -8.81 -15.69
N SER A 36 -13.95 -7.87 -15.24
CA SER A 36 -13.83 -6.55 -15.87
C SER A 36 -13.38 -6.67 -17.32
N ASP A 37 -12.31 -7.44 -17.57
CA ASP A 37 -11.76 -7.64 -18.91
C ASP A 37 -12.79 -8.30 -19.85
N SER A 38 -13.51 -9.31 -19.34
CA SER A 38 -14.59 -9.97 -20.09
C SER A 38 -15.72 -9.00 -20.43
N GLN A 39 -16.11 -8.14 -19.49
CA GLN A 39 -17.13 -7.12 -19.73
C GLN A 39 -16.69 -6.11 -20.79
N ASP A 40 -15.44 -5.68 -20.76
CA ASP A 40 -14.91 -4.70 -21.72
C ASP A 40 -14.72 -5.30 -23.11
N LEU A 41 -14.31 -6.57 -23.19
CA LEU A 41 -14.30 -7.34 -24.44
C LEU A 41 -15.71 -7.45 -25.02
N ILE A 42 -16.70 -7.85 -24.21
CA ILE A 42 -18.11 -7.97 -24.67
C ILE A 42 -18.63 -6.62 -25.16
N LYS A 43 -18.40 -5.52 -24.44
CA LYS A 43 -18.81 -4.18 -24.88
C LYS A 43 -18.18 -3.81 -26.22
N THR A 44 -16.89 -4.09 -26.38
CA THR A 44 -16.15 -3.82 -27.63
C THR A 44 -16.74 -4.61 -28.80
N ILE A 45 -16.96 -5.91 -28.61
CA ILE A 45 -17.56 -6.77 -29.64
C ILE A 45 -18.98 -6.30 -29.97
N MET A 46 -19.79 -5.98 -28.97
CA MET A 46 -21.17 -5.50 -29.16
C MET A 46 -21.22 -4.19 -29.96
N ARG A 47 -20.30 -3.25 -29.67
CA ARG A 47 -20.17 -2.00 -30.43
C ARG A 47 -19.82 -2.27 -31.88
N ASN A 48 -18.81 -3.10 -32.13
CA ASN A 48 -18.36 -3.41 -33.49
C ASN A 48 -19.48 -4.15 -34.27
N ALA A 49 -20.19 -5.07 -33.63
CA ALA A 49 -21.35 -5.73 -34.25
C ALA A 49 -22.46 -4.72 -34.59
N ALA A 50 -22.72 -3.72 -33.73
CA ALA A 50 -23.71 -2.68 -34.01
C ALA A 50 -23.36 -1.89 -35.29
N GLU A 51 -22.09 -1.53 -35.46
CA GLU A 51 -21.58 -0.76 -36.59
C GLU A 51 -21.60 -1.58 -37.89
N ASP A 52 -21.03 -2.79 -37.86
CA ASP A 52 -20.80 -3.61 -39.05
C ASP A 52 -22.04 -4.39 -39.52
N ASP A 53 -22.82 -4.95 -38.57
CA ASP A 53 -23.89 -5.91 -38.87
C ASP A 53 -25.29 -5.30 -38.72
N TYR A 54 -25.43 -4.15 -38.04
CA TYR A 54 -26.72 -3.53 -37.71
C TYR A 54 -26.82 -2.04 -38.08
N GLY A 55 -25.88 -1.50 -38.86
CA GLY A 55 -25.99 -0.15 -39.42
C GLY A 55 -25.94 0.98 -38.39
N GLY A 56 -25.24 0.77 -37.27
CA GLY A 56 -24.97 1.77 -36.24
C GLY A 56 -25.84 1.67 -34.98
N ALA A 57 -26.87 0.81 -34.95
CA ALA A 57 -27.70 0.59 -33.76
C ALA A 57 -28.07 -0.88 -33.59
N LEU A 58 -27.61 -1.50 -32.49
CA LEU A 58 -27.89 -2.89 -32.18
C LEU A 58 -29.33 -3.05 -31.69
N HIS A 59 -30.24 -3.47 -32.58
CA HIS A 59 -31.61 -3.85 -32.23
C HIS A 59 -31.77 -5.36 -32.36
N VAL A 60 -31.94 -6.05 -31.23
CA VAL A 60 -32.10 -7.51 -31.16
C VAL A 60 -33.47 -7.79 -30.56
N SER A 61 -34.39 -8.32 -31.36
CA SER A 61 -35.67 -8.79 -30.85
C SER A 61 -35.53 -10.17 -30.20
N ASN A 62 -36.44 -10.51 -29.30
CA ASN A 62 -36.48 -11.82 -28.64
C ASN A 62 -37.06 -12.90 -29.58
N ASN A 63 -36.45 -13.08 -30.75
CA ASN A 63 -36.76 -14.14 -31.70
C ASN A 63 -35.51 -14.95 -32.02
N SER A 64 -35.70 -16.20 -32.43
CA SER A 64 -34.61 -17.16 -32.68
C SER A 64 -33.63 -16.67 -33.76
N ILE A 65 -34.11 -15.94 -34.76
CA ILE A 65 -33.32 -15.49 -35.91
C ILE A 65 -32.36 -14.37 -35.50
N ASP A 66 -32.85 -13.36 -34.79
CA ASP A 66 -32.04 -12.24 -34.30
C ASP A 66 -31.03 -12.69 -33.25
N MET A 67 -31.41 -13.64 -32.37
CA MET A 67 -30.49 -14.24 -31.42
C MET A 67 -29.37 -15.03 -32.11
N GLN A 68 -29.68 -15.80 -33.15
CA GLN A 68 -28.66 -16.51 -33.94
C GLN A 68 -27.75 -15.53 -34.70
N ARG A 69 -28.31 -14.46 -35.25
CA ARG A 69 -27.55 -13.40 -35.92
C ARG A 69 -26.57 -12.73 -34.96
N LEU A 70 -27.01 -12.41 -33.75
CA LEU A 70 -26.16 -11.86 -32.69
C LEU A 70 -25.05 -12.86 -32.33
N ILE A 71 -25.37 -14.10 -32.02
CA ILE A 71 -24.38 -15.13 -31.65
C ILE A 71 -23.32 -15.28 -32.75
N LYS A 72 -23.72 -15.31 -34.01
CA LYS A 72 -22.80 -15.41 -35.14
C LYS A 72 -21.90 -14.17 -35.27
N ALA A 73 -22.48 -12.97 -35.13
CA ALA A 73 -21.73 -11.72 -35.15
C ALA A 73 -20.69 -11.65 -34.00
N LEU A 74 -21.03 -12.15 -32.81
CA LEU A 74 -20.10 -12.25 -31.70
C LEU A 74 -19.01 -13.30 -31.98
N GLN A 75 -19.38 -14.49 -32.43
CA GLN A 75 -18.44 -15.60 -32.69
C GLN A 75 -17.36 -15.24 -33.71
N MET A 76 -17.68 -14.49 -34.78
CA MET A 76 -16.69 -14.06 -35.77
C MET A 76 -15.64 -13.09 -35.19
N ARG A 77 -15.95 -12.45 -34.06
CA ARG A 77 -15.11 -11.43 -33.41
C ARG A 77 -14.47 -11.92 -32.11
N VAL A 78 -14.80 -13.13 -31.66
CA VAL A 78 -14.09 -13.85 -30.61
C VAL A 78 -12.91 -14.57 -31.26
N ILE A 79 -11.95 -13.81 -31.77
CA ILE A 79 -10.62 -14.32 -32.06
C ILE A 79 -9.74 -13.72 -30.97
N VAL A 80 -9.43 -14.53 -29.97
CA VAL A 80 -8.56 -14.13 -28.87
C VAL A 80 -7.14 -14.47 -29.29
N ASP A 81 -6.27 -13.47 -29.36
CA ASP A 81 -4.83 -13.69 -29.42
C ASP A 81 -4.41 -14.38 -28.12
N MET A 82 -4.00 -15.65 -28.25
CA MET A 82 -3.67 -16.50 -27.11
C MET A 82 -2.46 -15.98 -26.33
N ASP A 83 -1.51 -15.34 -27.01
CA ASP A 83 -0.32 -14.78 -26.37
C ASP A 83 -0.68 -13.49 -25.61
N GLU A 84 -1.50 -12.63 -26.21
CA GLU A 84 -2.00 -11.43 -25.54
C GLU A 84 -2.83 -11.78 -24.30
N GLN A 85 -3.72 -12.77 -24.42
CA GLN A 85 -4.53 -13.25 -23.31
C GLN A 85 -3.67 -13.85 -22.19
N ALA A 86 -2.69 -14.69 -22.52
CA ALA A 86 -1.77 -15.25 -21.53
C ALA A 86 -0.97 -14.15 -20.80
N CYS A 87 -0.51 -13.13 -21.53
CA CYS A 87 0.18 -11.98 -20.95
C CYS A 87 -0.74 -11.15 -20.04
N ALA A 88 -1.97 -10.89 -20.46
CA ALA A 88 -2.97 -10.16 -19.67
C ALA A 88 -3.30 -10.91 -18.37
N GLU A 89 -3.48 -12.23 -18.43
CA GLU A 89 -3.73 -13.06 -17.24
C GLU A 89 -2.54 -13.08 -16.29
N ALA A 90 -1.31 -13.22 -16.80
CA ALA A 90 -0.10 -13.14 -15.99
C ALA A 90 0.00 -11.78 -15.28
N ARG A 91 -0.27 -10.68 -16.00
CA ARG A 91 -0.28 -9.32 -15.44
C ARG A 91 -1.35 -9.14 -14.37
N ALA A 92 -2.57 -9.62 -14.60
CA ALA A 92 -3.65 -9.58 -13.62
C ALA A 92 -3.29 -10.37 -12.36
N GLY A 93 -2.68 -11.55 -12.52
CA GLY A 93 -2.15 -12.36 -11.42
C GLY A 93 -1.11 -11.60 -10.60
N LEU A 94 -0.09 -11.03 -11.23
CA LEU A 94 0.95 -10.26 -10.54
C LEU A 94 0.36 -9.02 -9.81
N ASN A 95 -0.54 -8.29 -10.45
CA ASN A 95 -1.21 -7.14 -9.84
C ASN A 95 -2.04 -7.53 -8.61
N ALA A 96 -2.77 -8.66 -8.69
CA ALA A 96 -3.55 -9.19 -7.59
C ALA A 96 -2.64 -9.65 -6.44
N TYR A 97 -1.55 -10.34 -6.76
CA TYR A 97 -0.56 -10.82 -5.81
C TYR A 97 0.08 -9.67 -5.04
N TYR A 98 0.73 -8.72 -5.72
CA TYR A 98 1.54 -7.66 -5.09
C TYR A 98 0.72 -6.62 -4.31
N LYS A 99 -0.61 -6.68 -4.35
CA LYS A 99 -1.48 -5.77 -3.60
C LYS A 99 -1.31 -5.88 -2.09
N VAL A 100 -1.06 -7.09 -1.57
CA VAL A 100 -0.89 -7.35 -0.13
C VAL A 100 0.58 -7.27 0.30
N PRO A 101 1.53 -8.03 -0.31
CA PRO A 101 2.94 -8.03 0.07
C PRO A 101 3.54 -6.62 0.12
N ARG A 102 3.25 -5.77 -0.88
CA ARG A 102 3.75 -4.39 -0.88
C ARG A 102 3.30 -3.58 0.35
N LYS A 103 2.07 -3.79 0.84
CA LYS A 103 1.59 -3.11 2.06
C LYS A 103 2.25 -3.72 3.29
N THR A 104 2.31 -5.04 3.35
CA THR A 104 2.91 -5.78 4.45
C THR A 104 4.39 -5.43 4.61
N PHE A 105 5.15 -5.33 3.52
CA PHE A 105 6.54 -4.89 3.53
C PHE A 105 6.68 -3.49 4.16
N VAL A 106 5.90 -2.52 3.69
CA VAL A 106 5.94 -1.15 4.24
C VAL A 106 5.57 -1.15 5.73
N ASP A 107 4.52 -1.87 6.11
CA ASP A 107 4.11 -2.01 7.51
C ASP A 107 5.21 -2.64 8.38
N ASN A 108 5.90 -3.66 7.87
CA ASN A 108 6.98 -4.35 8.57
C ASN A 108 8.21 -3.45 8.71
N VAL A 109 8.58 -2.68 7.68
CA VAL A 109 9.66 -1.68 7.80
C VAL A 109 9.33 -0.67 8.89
N CYS A 110 8.11 -0.13 8.92
CA CYS A 110 7.70 0.79 9.97
C CYS A 110 7.75 0.13 11.36
N LYS A 111 7.13 -1.04 11.53
CA LYS A 111 6.96 -1.67 12.84
C LYS A 111 8.23 -2.34 13.37
N GLN A 112 8.94 -3.09 12.53
CA GLN A 112 10.05 -3.95 12.95
C GLN A 112 11.37 -3.19 12.88
N VAL A 113 11.61 -2.46 11.79
CA VAL A 113 12.87 -1.72 11.59
C VAL A 113 12.88 -0.40 12.35
N ILE A 114 11.87 0.45 12.12
CA ILE A 114 11.85 1.80 12.71
C ILE A 114 11.40 1.74 14.17
N GLU A 115 10.16 1.32 14.43
CA GLU A 115 9.62 1.29 15.79
C GLU A 115 10.37 0.28 16.66
N GLY A 116 10.58 -0.94 16.15
CA GLY A 116 11.18 -2.04 16.89
C GLY A 116 12.68 -1.89 17.22
N HIS A 117 13.45 -1.13 16.42
CA HIS A 117 14.89 -1.02 16.64
C HIS A 117 15.44 0.41 16.77
N LEU A 118 14.77 1.43 16.20
CA LEU A 118 15.24 2.81 16.29
C LEU A 118 14.51 3.58 17.38
N LEU A 119 13.19 3.42 17.49
CA LEU A 119 12.37 4.20 18.42
C LEU A 119 12.10 3.49 19.75
N CYS A 120 12.18 2.15 19.80
CA CYS A 120 11.87 1.37 21.00
C CYS A 120 12.68 1.77 22.25
N SER A 121 13.89 2.30 22.07
CA SER A 121 14.76 2.73 23.17
C SER A 121 14.53 4.17 23.60
N LEU A 122 13.82 4.99 22.83
CA LEU A 122 13.60 6.41 23.14
C LEU A 122 12.86 6.64 24.47
N PRO A 123 11.79 5.91 24.80
CA PRO A 123 11.10 6.09 26.09
C PRO A 123 12.01 5.84 27.29
N ASN A 124 12.99 4.94 27.13
CA ASN A 124 13.94 4.59 28.18
C ASN A 124 15.17 5.50 28.21
N LEU A 125 15.29 6.48 27.31
CA LEU A 125 16.44 7.39 27.26
C LEU A 125 16.42 8.42 28.39
N PHE A 126 15.22 8.76 28.89
CA PHE A 126 14.97 9.69 30.00
C PHE A 126 14.04 9.06 31.02
N SER A 127 14.42 7.90 31.55
CA SER A 127 13.65 7.26 32.61
C SER A 127 13.89 7.95 33.97
N PRO A 128 12.95 7.88 34.92
CA PRO A 128 13.15 8.40 36.28
C PRO A 128 14.42 7.88 36.94
N GLU A 129 14.81 6.62 36.67
CA GLU A 129 16.03 6.00 37.18
C GLU A 129 17.29 6.67 36.61
N ILE A 130 17.30 7.00 35.31
CA ILE A 130 18.41 7.72 34.68
C ILE A 130 18.53 9.13 35.27
N VAL A 131 17.39 9.83 35.43
CA VAL A 131 17.36 11.18 36.00
C VAL A 131 17.82 11.18 37.46
N ALA A 132 17.40 10.19 38.25
CA ALA A 132 17.83 10.02 39.63
C ALA A 132 19.32 9.65 39.75
N GLY A 133 19.92 9.08 38.69
CA GLY A 133 21.34 8.75 38.62
C GLY A 133 22.25 9.93 38.23
N TYR A 134 21.71 11.10 37.88
CA TYR A 134 22.52 12.25 37.50
C TYR A 134 23.29 12.85 38.68
N SER A 135 24.54 13.24 38.42
CA SER A 135 25.35 13.97 39.39
C SER A 135 24.81 15.38 39.62
N GLU A 136 25.10 15.99 40.78
CA GLU A 136 24.77 17.41 41.00
C GLU A 136 25.34 18.32 39.92
N ALA A 137 26.53 18.01 39.40
CA ALA A 137 27.16 18.77 38.33
C ALA A 137 26.37 18.67 37.01
N ASP A 138 25.87 17.48 36.66
CA ASP A 138 25.02 17.29 35.48
C ASP A 138 23.66 17.93 35.65
N LEU A 139 23.03 17.79 36.82
CA LEU A 139 21.76 18.45 37.13
C LEU A 139 21.91 19.97 37.04
N THR A 140 22.99 20.52 37.60
CA THR A 140 23.30 21.95 37.48
C THR A 140 23.53 22.34 36.03
N ARG A 141 24.28 21.56 35.26
CA ARG A 141 24.52 21.87 33.83
C ARG A 141 23.24 21.84 32.99
N ILE A 142 22.31 20.93 33.28
CA ILE A 142 21.09 20.73 32.49
C ILE A 142 19.97 21.68 32.95
N ALA A 143 19.83 21.90 34.26
CA ALA A 143 18.70 22.61 34.86
C ALA A 143 19.04 24.00 35.41
N ALA A 144 20.33 24.42 35.42
CA ALA A 144 20.65 25.77 35.86
C ALA A 144 20.06 26.81 34.91
N GLU A 145 19.46 27.84 35.51
CA GLU A 145 19.01 29.00 34.79
C GLU A 145 20.19 29.78 34.20
N SER A 146 19.97 30.41 33.04
CA SER A 146 20.92 31.37 32.52
C SER A 146 21.04 32.59 33.46
N LYS A 147 22.17 33.28 33.41
CA LYS A 147 22.41 34.49 34.23
C LYS A 147 21.33 35.55 33.99
N GLU A 148 20.94 35.77 32.73
CA GLU A 148 19.90 36.73 32.36
C GLU A 148 18.54 36.38 32.96
N THR A 149 18.16 35.08 32.94
CA THR A 149 16.92 34.62 33.58
C THR A 149 16.95 34.81 35.09
N LEU A 150 18.11 34.54 35.71
CA LEU A 150 18.35 34.74 37.14
C LEU A 150 18.21 36.22 37.55
N GLU A 151 18.84 37.13 36.80
CA GLU A 151 18.78 38.58 37.03
C GLU A 151 17.37 39.12 36.81
N LYS A 152 16.70 38.69 35.73
CA LYS A 152 15.30 39.08 35.46
C LYS A 152 14.36 38.58 36.56
N ARG A 153 14.52 37.34 37.02
CA ARG A 153 13.73 36.78 38.13
C ARG A 153 13.92 37.58 39.42
N LYS A 154 15.16 37.91 39.77
CA LYS A 154 15.46 38.78 40.93
C LYS A 154 14.78 40.14 40.81
N HIS A 155 14.94 40.81 39.68
CA HIS A 155 14.34 42.13 39.44
C HIS A 155 12.81 42.10 39.55
N LEU A 156 12.16 41.07 38.99
CA LEU A 156 10.70 40.90 39.08
C LEU A 156 10.21 40.57 40.49
N GLN A 157 10.97 39.79 41.27
CA GLN A 157 10.65 39.51 42.68
C GLN A 157 10.77 40.77 43.54
N GLU A 158 11.78 41.60 43.30
CA GLU A 158 11.96 42.90 43.98
C GLU A 158 10.78 43.84 43.67
N LEU A 159 10.30 43.85 42.42
CA LEU A 159 9.13 44.64 42.01
C LEU A 159 7.81 44.10 42.57
N SER A 160 7.68 42.80 42.84
CA SER A 160 6.44 42.21 43.41
C SER A 160 6.34 42.35 44.93
N HIS A 161 7.43 42.73 45.60
CA HIS A 161 7.46 43.01 47.04
C HIS A 161 7.17 44.50 47.37
N TYR A 162 6.88 45.31 46.36
CA TYR A 162 6.28 46.65 46.44
C TYR A 162 4.80 46.60 46.07
#